data_AF-A0A7X3Y8Z1-F1
#
_entry.id   AF-A0A7X3Y8Z1-F1
#
_cell.length_a   1.000
_cell.length_b   1.000
_cell.length_c   1.000
_cell.angle_alpha   90.00
_cell.angle_beta   90.00
_cell.angle_gamma   90.00
#
_symmetry.space_group_name_H-M   'P 1'
#
loop_
_entity.id
_entity.type
_entity.pdbx_description
1 polymer ?
#
loop_
_entity_poly.entity_id
_entity_poly.type
_entity_poly.pdbx_seq_one_letter_code
_entity_poly.pdbx_strand_id
1 'polypeptide(L)' 'MSRLAVILFSLGGPDSLDAVRPFLRNLFADPVILPAPAPVRFLLSRYIAGRRTASARAAYEELGGASPLLE' A
#
# COMPACT_ATOMS: atom_id res chain seq x y z
N MET A 1 -8.43 17.35 33.28
CA MET A 1 -8.38 15.90 32.98
C MET A 1 -7.78 15.72 31.60
N SER A 2 -6.56 15.18 31.49
CA SER A 2 -5.98 14.76 30.20
C SER A 2 -6.63 13.46 29.76
N ARG A 3 -6.97 13.34 28.46
CA ARG A 3 -7.45 12.10 27.85
C ARG A 3 -6.25 11.37 27.25
N LEU A 4 -6.08 10.09 27.57
CA LEU A 4 -5.07 9.24 26.96
C LEU A 4 -5.54 8.77 25.59
N ALA A 5 -4.72 8.95 24.55
CA ALA A 5 -4.97 8.42 23.21
C ALA A 5 -4.05 7.22 22.95
N VAL A 6 -4.60 6.18 22.32
CA VAL A 6 -3.86 5.00 21.84
C VAL A 6 -3.95 5.00 20.31
N ILE A 7 -2.80 4.91 19.63
CA ILE A 7 -2.71 4.90 18.17
C ILE A 7 -2.21 3.53 17.73
N LEU A 8 -2.98 2.86 16.86
CA LEU A 8 -2.60 1.60 16.25
C LEU A 8 -1.97 1.87 14.88
N PHE A 9 -0.75 1.38 14.68
CA PHE A 9 -0.04 1.49 13.41
C PHE A 9 -0.16 0.18 12.63
N SER A 10 -0.44 0.30 11.34
CA SER A 10 -0.47 -0.80 10.37
C SER A 10 0.06 -0.28 9.04
N LEU A 11 0.40 -1.19 8.12
CA LEU A 11 0.71 -0.86 6.73
C LEU A 11 -0.52 -0.33 5.97
N GLY A 12 -1.72 -0.57 6.52
CA GLY A 12 -2.99 -0.28 5.87
C GLY A 12 -3.29 -1.28 4.74
N GLY A 13 -4.27 -0.93 3.92
CA GLY A 13 -4.67 -1.71 2.75
C GLY A 13 -5.54 -0.86 1.83
N PRO A 14 -5.70 -1.28 0.57
CA PRO A 14 -6.57 -0.58 -0.37
C PRO A 14 -8.04 -0.72 0.06
N ASP A 15 -8.76 0.39 0.05
CA ASP A 15 -10.21 0.45 0.31
C ASP A 15 -11.05 0.04 -0.92
N SER A 16 -10.39 -0.14 -2.07
CA SER A 16 -11.00 -0.45 -3.35
C SER A 16 -9.97 -1.00 -4.32
N LEU A 17 -10.43 -1.69 -5.36
CA LEU A 17 -9.59 -2.22 -6.43
C LEU A 17 -8.80 -1.13 -7.19
N ASP A 18 -9.32 0.09 -7.25
CA ASP A 18 -8.67 1.23 -7.91
C ASP A 18 -7.56 1.84 -7.02
N ALA A 19 -7.67 1.69 -5.71
CA ALA A 19 -6.65 2.09 -4.74
C ALA A 19 -5.45 1.12 -4.67
N VAL A 20 -5.54 -0.08 -5.25
CA VAL A 20 -4.45 -1.08 -5.24
C VAL A 20 -3.15 -0.51 -5.81
N ARG A 21 -3.21 0.18 -6.96
CA ARG A 21 -2.01 0.75 -7.59
C ARG A 21 -1.41 1.90 -6.78
N PRO A 22 -2.19 2.92 -6.33
CA PRO A 22 -1.70 3.93 -5.39
C PRO A 22 -1.10 3.35 -4.11
N PHE A 23 -1.74 2.33 -3.52
CA PHE A 23 -1.25 1.64 -2.31
C PHE A 23 0.12 1.02 -2.54
N LEU A 24 0.27 0.19 -3.58
CA LEU A 24 1.56 -0.44 -3.91
C LEU A 24 2.65 0.60 -4.20
N ARG A 25 2.32 1.70 -4.89
CA ARG A 25 3.28 2.78 -5.15
C ARG A 25 3.77 3.40 -3.85
N ASN A 26 2.88 3.67 -2.90
CA ASN A 26 3.25 4.24 -1.60
C ASN A 26 4.08 3.24 -0.78
N LEU A 27 3.69 1.95 -0.79
CA LEU A 27 4.42 0.87 -0.13
C LEU A 27 5.88 0.78 -0.61
N PHE A 28 6.11 0.80 -1.94
CA PHE A 28 7.47 0.74 -2.50
C PHE A 28 8.21 2.08 -2.53
N ALA A 29 7.56 3.20 -2.21
CA ALA A 29 8.22 4.50 -2.05
C ALA A 29 8.91 4.63 -0.69
N ASP A 30 8.57 3.76 0.27
CA ASP A 30 9.15 3.72 1.60
C ASP A 30 10.62 3.24 1.56
N PRO A 31 11.59 4.00 2.13
CA PRO A 31 12.99 3.60 2.21
C PRO A 31 13.23 2.30 3.01
N VAL A 32 12.36 1.97 3.97
CA VAL A 32 12.46 0.75 4.78
C VAL A 32 12.04 -0.47 3.97
N ILE A 33 11.03 -0.32 3.10
CA ILE A 33 10.54 -1.41 2.23
C ILE A 33 11.46 -1.58 1.02
N LEU A 34 11.89 -0.49 0.40
CA LEU A 34 12.77 -0.49 -0.77
C LEU A 34 14.02 0.35 -0.48
N PRO A 35 15.10 -0.26 0.04
CA PRO A 35 16.33 0.45 0.38
C PRO A 35 17.12 0.80 -0.90
N ALA A 36 16.79 1.95 -1.49
CA ALA A 36 17.45 2.52 -2.66
C ALA A 36 17.52 4.06 -2.57
N PRO A 37 18.45 4.73 -3.27
CA PRO A 37 18.50 6.19 -3.34
C PRO A 37 17.17 6.79 -3.84
N ALA A 38 16.76 7.95 -3.30
CA ALA A 38 15.45 8.55 -3.56
C ALA A 38 15.02 8.61 -5.04
N PRO A 39 15.84 9.06 -6.01
CA PRO A 39 15.42 9.10 -7.42
C PRO A 39 15.22 7.70 -8.01
N VAL A 40 16.09 6.76 -7.65
CA VAL A 40 16.01 5.36 -8.10
C VAL A 40 14.76 4.71 -7.48
N ARG A 41 14.53 4.91 -6.19
CA ARG A 41 13.36 4.39 -5.46
C ARG A 41 12.05 4.89 -6.05
N PHE A 42 11.97 6.17 -6.44
CA PHE A 42 10.78 6.73 -7.09
C PHE A 42 10.47 6.06 -8.44
N LEU A 43 11.49 5.80 -9.26
CA LEU A 43 11.31 5.11 -10.54
C LEU A 43 10.93 3.63 -10.33
N LEU A 44 11.61 2.96 -9.41
CA LEU A 44 11.33 1.56 -9.05
C LEU A 44 9.94 1.39 -8.46
N SER A 45 9.49 2.27 -7.56
CA SER A 45 8.17 2.17 -6.94
C SER A 45 7.05 2.24 -7.98
N ARG A 46 7.16 3.16 -8.95
CA ARG A 46 6.25 3.25 -10.09
C ARG A 46 6.27 2.00 -10.97
N TYR A 47 7.47 1.50 -11.28
CA TYR A 47 7.65 0.33 -12.13
C TYR A 47 7.09 -0.95 -11.49
N ILE A 48 7.47 -1.21 -10.24
CA ILE A 48 7.03 -2.37 -9.47
C ILE A 48 5.52 -2.30 -9.24
N ALA A 49 4.97 -1.14 -8.83
CA ALA A 49 3.54 -0.96 -8.67
C ALA A 49 2.79 -1.24 -9.98
N GLY A 50 3.26 -0.70 -11.11
CA GLY A 50 2.66 -0.96 -12.43
C GLY A 50 2.63 -2.44 -12.80
N ARG A 51 3.73 -3.17 -12.57
CA ARG A 51 3.83 -4.61 -12.88
C ARG A 51 2.99 -5.47 -11.93
N ARG A 52 2.92 -5.12 -10.64
CA ARG A 52 2.22 -5.91 -9.62
C ARG A 52 0.73 -5.57 -9.49
N THR A 53 0.27 -4.45 -10.04
CA THR A 53 -1.14 -4.02 -9.92
C THR A 53 -2.11 -5.11 -10.36
N ALA A 54 -1.90 -5.74 -11.52
CA ALA A 54 -2.84 -6.74 -12.04
C ALA A 54 -2.98 -7.96 -11.11
N SER A 55 -1.85 -8.50 -10.65
CA SER A 55 -1.85 -9.66 -9.73
C SER A 55 -2.42 -9.31 -8.35
N ALA A 56 -2.06 -8.15 -7.80
CA ALA A 56 -2.61 -7.71 -6.52
C ALA A 56 -4.11 -7.41 -6.61
N ARG A 57 -4.57 -6.81 -7.70
CA ARG A 57 -6.00 -6.54 -7.93
C ARG A 57 -6.80 -7.83 -8.00
N ALA A 58 -6.32 -8.85 -8.72
CA ALA A 58 -6.99 -10.16 -8.76
C ALA A 58 -7.12 -10.79 -7.36
N ALA A 59 -6.07 -10.70 -6.54
CA ALA A 59 -6.13 -11.18 -5.15
C ALA A 59 -7.15 -10.41 -4.30
N TYR A 60 -7.24 -9.08 -4.44
CA TYR A 60 -8.26 -8.29 -3.74
C TYR A 60 -9.66 -8.52 -4.31
N GLU A 61 -9.82 -8.82 -5.60
CA GLU A 61 -11.10 -9.21 -6.21
C GLU A 61 -11.64 -10.49 -5.57
N GLU A 62 -10.78 -11.50 -5.34
CA GLU A 62 -11.14 -12.74 -4.63
C GLU A 62 -11.54 -12.50 -3.15
N LEU A 63 -11.01 -11.43 -2.54
CA LEU A 63 -11.32 -11.03 -1.16
C LEU A 63 -12.56 -10.14 -1.02
N GLY A 64 -13.29 -9.87 -2.11
CA GLY A 64 -14.48 -9.01 -2.09
C GLY A 64 -14.24 -7.56 -2.51
N GLY A 65 -13.04 -7.24 -3.03
CA GLY A 65 -12.74 -5.97 -3.70
C GLY A 65 -11.97 -4.94 -2.88
N ALA A 66 -11.73 -5.19 -1.59
CA ALA A 66 -11.07 -4.27 -0.67
C ALA A 66 -10.37 -5.00 0.47
N SER A 67 -9.61 -4.25 1.27
CA SER A 67 -9.00 -4.74 2.51
C SER A 67 -10.01 -4.69 3.67
N PRO A 68 -10.20 -5.77 4.43
CA PRO A 68 -11.15 -5.83 5.56
C PRO A 68 -10.61 -5.15 6.83
N LEU A 69 -9.57 -4.30 6.72
CA LEU A 69 -8.86 -3.73 7.89
C LEU A 69 -9.67 -2.65 8.61
N LEU A 70 -10.67 -2.08 7.94
CA LEU A 70 -11.55 -1.02 8.45
C LEU A 70 -12.99 -1.49 8.64
N GLU A 71 -13.27 -2.78 8.40
CA GLU A 71 -14.58 -3.41 8.65
C GLU A 71 -14.73 -3.85 10.11
#